data_AF-A0A7W4JXJ7-F1
#
_entry.id   AF-A0A7W4JXJ7-F1
#
_cell.length_a   1.000
_cell.length_b   1.000
_cell.length_c   1.000
_cell.angle_alpha   90.00
_cell.angle_beta   90.00
_cell.angle_gamma   90.00
#
_symmetry.space_group_name_H-M   'P 1'
#
loop_
_entity.id
_entity.type
_entity.pdbx_description
1 polymer ?
#
loop_
_entity_poly.entity_id
_entity_poly.type
_entity_poly.pdbx_seq_one_letter_code
_entity_poly.pdbx_strand_id
1 'polypeptide(L)' 'MGNYILYRTVDFTVTGAPYTDPATNQVVTPAPVVADPKGKVILTQQIADPETVTVPEGFALAADPDGKYPIGTIYTPPA' A
#
# COMPACT_ATOMS: atom_id res chain seq x y z
N MET A 1 20.26 -14.18 8.43
CA MET A 1 19.95 -12.98 7.64
C MET A 1 19.12 -13.40 6.44
N GLY A 2 17.95 -12.81 6.25
CA GLY A 2 17.07 -13.05 5.12
C GLY A 2 16.70 -11.74 4.43
N ASN A 3 16.28 -11.81 3.18
CA ASN A 3 15.76 -10.66 2.47
C ASN A 3 14.29 -10.42 2.86
N TYR A 4 13.96 -9.17 3.17
CA TYR A 4 12.62 -8.75 3.54
C TYR A 4 12.22 -7.54 2.75
N ILE A 5 10.92 -7.45 2.49
CA ILE A 5 10.26 -6.28 1.93
C ILE A 5 9.48 -5.56 3.01
N LEU A 6 9.53 -4.24 2.97
CA LEU A 6 8.58 -3.38 3.65
C LEU A 6 7.57 -2.88 2.61
N TYR A 7 6.29 -3.13 2.85
CA TYR A 7 5.22 -2.71 1.95
C TYR A 7 4.16 -1.93 2.70
N ARG A 8 3.50 -0.99 2.01
CA ARG A 8 2.41 -0.19 2.58
C ARG A 8 1.12 -1.00 2.58
N THR A 9 0.44 -1.12 3.72
CA THR A 9 -0.81 -1.90 3.91
C THR A 9 -2.08 -1.08 3.79
N VAL A 10 -1.97 0.25 3.85
CA VAL A 10 -3.11 1.17 3.75
C VAL A 10 -3.37 1.60 2.31
N ASP A 11 -4.65 1.62 1.94
CA ASP A 11 -5.10 2.22 0.69
C ASP A 11 -4.89 3.73 0.74
N PHE A 12 -4.20 4.28 -0.25
CA PHE A 12 -4.27 5.72 -0.47
C PHE A 12 -5.58 6.00 -1.18
N THR A 13 -6.63 6.41 -0.48
CA THR A 13 -7.90 6.76 -1.12
C THR A 13 -7.91 8.22 -1.54
N VAL A 14 -8.26 8.49 -2.79
CA VAL A 14 -8.51 9.85 -3.29
C VAL A 14 -10.00 10.01 -3.51
N THR A 15 -10.56 11.08 -2.97
CA THR A 15 -11.95 11.48 -3.20
C THR A 15 -11.93 12.73 -4.07
N GLY A 16 -12.69 12.73 -5.16
CA GLY A 16 -12.84 13.93 -6.00
C GLY A 16 -13.59 15.03 -5.25
N ALA A 17 -13.37 16.28 -5.63
CA ALA A 17 -14.14 17.39 -5.08
C ALA A 17 -15.63 17.26 -5.45
N PRO A 18 -16.55 17.66 -4.56
CA PRO A 18 -17.98 17.67 -4.87
C PRO A 18 -18.27 18.65 -6.02
N TYR A 19 -19.21 18.28 -6.89
CA TYR A 19 -19.64 19.11 -8.02
C TYR A 19 -21.16 19.07 -8.16
N THR A 20 -21.74 20.10 -8.79
CA THR A 20 -23.16 20.11 -9.13
C THR A 20 -23.35 19.39 -10.46
N ASP A 21 -24.12 18.31 -10.45
CA ASP A 21 -24.49 17.59 -11.67
C ASP A 21 -25.47 18.43 -12.50
N PRO A 22 -25.12 18.83 -13.74
CA PRO A 22 -25.97 19.67 -14.57
C PRO A 22 -27.27 18.98 -15.04
N ALA A 23 -27.34 17.64 -15.00
CA ALA A 23 -28.55 16.91 -15.41
C ALA A 23 -29.61 16.86 -14.31
N THR A 24 -29.18 16.80 -13.04
CA THR A 24 -30.06 16.62 -11.88
C THR A 24 -30.10 17.84 -10.96
N ASN A 25 -29.20 18.80 -11.18
CA ASN A 25 -28.96 19.98 -10.34
C ASN A 25 -28.67 19.64 -8.86
N GLN A 26 -28.16 18.42 -8.61
CA GLN A 26 -27.79 17.94 -7.28
C GLN A 26 -26.28 18.02 -7.06
N VAL A 27 -25.88 18.19 -5.80
CA VAL A 27 -24.47 18.10 -5.40
C VAL A 27 -24.08 16.62 -5.33
N VAL A 28 -23.13 16.22 -6.17
CA VAL A 28 -22.56 14.87 -6.20
C VAL A 28 -21.19 14.93 -5.54
N THR A 29 -20.97 14.08 -4.54
CA THR A 29 -19.62 13.79 -4.02
C THR A 29 -19.13 12.50 -4.66
N PRO A 30 -18.05 12.53 -5.46
CA PRO A 30 -17.48 11.32 -6.04
C PRO A 30 -17.17 10.29 -4.96
N ALA A 31 -17.39 9.01 -5.25
CA ALA A 31 -16.96 7.94 -4.36
C ALA A 31 -15.41 7.94 -4.26
N PRO A 32 -14.84 7.67 -3.07
CA PRO A 32 -13.40 7.49 -2.94
C PRO A 32 -12.92 6.34 -3.84
N VAL A 33 -11.80 6.57 -4.52
CA VAL A 33 -11.10 5.55 -5.31
C VAL A 33 -9.75 5.23 -4.69
N VAL A 34 -9.37 3.95 -4.71
CA VAL A 34 -8.06 3.50 -4.28
C VAL A 34 -7.03 3.95 -5.32
N ALA A 35 -6.12 4.84 -4.93
CA ALA A 35 -5.09 5.43 -5.78
C ALA A 35 -3.76 4.66 -5.75
N ASP A 36 -3.50 3.85 -4.73
CA ASP A 36 -2.31 3.01 -4.62
C ASP A 36 -2.68 1.62 -4.04
N PRO A 37 -2.04 0.53 -4.48
CA PRO A 37 -2.31 -0.82 -4.00
C PRO A 37 -1.78 -1.05 -2.57
N LYS A 38 -2.54 -1.79 -1.74
CA LYS A 38 -2.21 -2.27 -0.36
C LYS A 38 -0.92 -3.10 -0.20
N GLY A 39 -0.16 -3.21 -1.27
CA GLY A 39 0.96 -4.12 -1.41
C GLY A 39 2.24 -3.46 -1.88
N LYS A 40 2.24 -2.14 -2.08
CA LYS A 40 3.36 -1.49 -2.76
C LYS A 40 4.62 -1.60 -1.92
N VAL A 41 5.63 -2.29 -2.46
CA VAL A 41 6.95 -2.42 -1.81
C VAL A 41 7.63 -1.06 -1.85
N ILE A 42 8.08 -0.60 -0.68
CA ILE A 42 8.76 0.70 -0.54
C ILE A 42 10.24 0.54 -0.18
N LEU A 43 10.64 -0.62 0.34
CA LEU A 43 12.02 -0.92 0.73
C LEU A 43 12.26 -2.42 0.65
N THR A 44 13.49 -2.80 0.27
CA THR A 44 14.05 -4.13 0.41
C THR A 44 15.26 -4.07 1.34
N GLN A 45 15.39 -4.99 2.29
CA GLN A 45 16.52 -5.01 3.22
C GLN A 45 16.86 -6.43 3.71
N GLN A 46 18.16 -6.67 3.92
CA GLN A 46 18.65 -7.85 4.64
C GLN A 46 18.47 -7.65 6.14
N ILE A 47 17.70 -8.52 6.77
CA ILE A 47 17.40 -8.46 8.20
C ILE A 47 17.90 -9.74 8.88
N ALA A 48 18.65 -9.59 9.97
CA ALA A 48 19.18 -10.71 10.74
C ALA A 48 18.09 -11.33 11.64
N ASP A 49 17.34 -10.46 12.32
CA ASP A 49 16.24 -10.82 13.22
C ASP A 49 15.06 -9.86 13.01
N PRO A 50 13.98 -10.28 12.32
CA PRO A 50 12.83 -9.42 12.02
C PRO A 50 12.00 -9.07 13.27
N GLU A 51 12.10 -9.83 14.36
CA GLU A 51 11.32 -9.57 15.58
C GLU A 51 11.77 -8.28 16.28
N THR A 52 12.99 -7.84 16.00
CA THR A 52 13.55 -6.58 16.52
C THR A 52 13.12 -5.34 15.73
N VAL A 53 12.43 -5.53 14.60
CA VAL A 53 12.03 -4.43 13.71
C VAL A 53 10.64 -3.92 14.08
N THR A 54 10.58 -2.69 14.55
CA THR A 54 9.30 -1.99 14.76
C THR A 54 8.82 -1.41 13.44
N VAL A 55 7.68 -1.90 12.95
CA VAL A 55 7.06 -1.41 11.71
C VAL A 55 6.02 -0.33 12.03
N PRO A 56 6.10 0.88 11.44
CA PRO A 56 5.09 1.91 11.64
C PRO A 56 3.71 1.49 11.14
N GLU A 57 2.66 2.12 11.68
CA GLU A 57 1.29 1.90 11.22
C GLU A 57 1.15 2.17 9.71
N GLY A 58 0.36 1.33 9.04
CA GLY A 58 0.17 1.40 7.59
C GLY A 58 1.30 0.76 6.77
N PHE A 59 2.25 0.07 7.42
CA PHE A 59 3.25 -0.76 6.77
C PHE A 59 3.27 -2.16 7.37
N ALA A 60 3.81 -3.11 6.61
CA ALA A 60 4.09 -4.46 7.10
C ALA A 60 5.38 -4.99 6.46
N LEU A 61 6.01 -5.92 7.16
CA LEU A 61 7.19 -6.62 6.71
C LEU A 61 6.78 -7.99 6.16
N ALA A 62 7.40 -8.43 5.06
CA ALA A 62 7.27 -9.80 4.57
C ALA A 62 8.63 -10.35 4.11
N ALA A 63 8.83 -11.65 4.28
CA ALA A 63 10.03 -12.32 3.78
C ALA A 63 9.96 -12.41 2.24
N ASP A 64 11.07 -12.10 1.58
CA ASP A 64 11.26 -12.22 0.13
C ASP A 64 12.57 -12.98 -0.16
N PRO A 65 12.67 -14.27 0.23
CA PRO A 65 13.92 -15.02 0.16
C PRO A 65 14.49 -15.12 -1.26
N ASP A 66 13.63 -15.06 -2.28
CA ASP A 66 13.99 -15.15 -3.69
C ASP A 66 14.26 -13.79 -4.35
N GLY A 67 14.09 -12.67 -3.62
CA GLY A 67 14.30 -11.32 -4.15
C GLY A 67 13.34 -10.95 -5.28
N LYS A 68 12.10 -11.47 -5.23
CA LYS A 68 11.11 -11.36 -6.30
C LYS A 68 10.46 -9.97 -6.39
N TYR A 69 10.49 -9.20 -5.30
CA TYR A 69 9.69 -7.97 -5.19
C TYR A 69 10.58 -6.72 -5.05
N PRO A 70 11.05 -6.14 -6.17
CA PRO A 70 11.77 -4.87 -6.13
C PRO A 70 10.87 -3.71 -5.68
N ILE A 71 11.49 -2.62 -5.23
CA ILE A 71 10.80 -1.40 -4.80
C ILE A 71 9.89 -0.88 -5.92
N GLY A 72 8.66 -0.49 -5.55
CA GLY A 72 7.62 -0.01 -6.44
C GLY A 72 6.71 -1.11 -7.00
N THR A 73 7.05 -2.39 -6.83
CA THR A 73 6.18 -3.50 -7.23
C THR A 73 5.03 -3.73 -6.25
N ILE A 74 4.02 -4.47 -6.70
CA ILE A 74 2.87 -4.86 -5.89
C ILE A 74 3.16 -6.24 -5.27
N TYR A 75 3.09 -6.29 -3.95
CA TYR A 75 3.10 -7.50 -3.15
C TYR A 75 1.69 -7.76 -2.60
N THR A 76 1.07 -8.87 -2.98
CA THR A 76 -0.20 -9.29 -2.38
C THR A 76 0.11 -10.29 -1.27
N PRO A 77 -0.17 -9.96 0.01
CA PRO A 77 0.02 -10.90 1.10
C PRO A 77 -0.87 -12.15 0.88
N PRO A 78 -0.40 -13.34 1.25
CA PRO A 78 -1.27 -14.52 1.30
C PRO A 78 -2.43 -14.29 2.28
N ALA A 79 -3.58 -14.89 1.98
CA ALA A 79 -4.80 -14.80 2.78
C ALA A 79 -4.67 -15.50 4.15
#